data_AF-A0A1Y1LH97-F1
#
_entry.id   AF-A0A1Y1LH97-F1
#
_cell.length_a   1.000
_cell.length_b   1.000
_cell.length_c   1.000
_cell.angle_alpha   90.00
_cell.angle_beta   90.00
_cell.angle_gamma   90.00
#
_symmetry.space_group_name_H-M   'P 1'
#
loop_
_entity.id
_entity.type
_entity.pdbx_description
1 polymer ?
#
loop_
_entity_poly.entity_id
_entity_poly.type
_entity_poly.pdbx_seq_one_letter_code
_entity_poly.pdbx_strand_id
1 'polypeptide(L)'
;SKIEQLVVEIPQPTSTCEVEAQTDLHPNPTYIDPSYMWNIWDWKRQAILYANLSRCITCSTQTTKSRAREATVTQTYDTKHASQQTKRENYSNVPTVSSFIYGLRGRLDDLQHVITLTR
;
A
#
# COMPACT_ATOMS: atom_id res chain seq x y z
N SER A 1 -25.68 80.66 -24.67
CA SER A 1 -25.13 79.45 -24.04
C SER A 1 -26.07 78.96 -22.95
N LYS A 2 -27.05 78.10 -23.27
CA LYS A 2 -27.87 77.47 -22.21
C LYS A 2 -28.69 76.25 -22.67
N ILE A 3 -28.23 75.53 -23.70
CA ILE A 3 -28.95 74.34 -24.19
C ILE A 3 -28.26 73.04 -23.74
N GLU A 4 -26.97 73.10 -23.40
CA GLU A 4 -26.20 71.92 -22.98
C GLU A 4 -26.46 71.49 -21.51
N GLN A 5 -27.26 72.24 -20.74
CA GLN A 5 -27.48 71.99 -19.30
C GLN A 5 -28.67 71.08 -18.97
N LEU A 6 -29.37 70.51 -19.95
CA LEU A 6 -30.58 69.69 -19.71
C LEU A 6 -30.46 68.24 -20.20
N VAL A 7 -29.25 67.73 -20.45
CA VAL A 7 -29.08 66.29 -20.68
C VAL A 7 -29.00 65.60 -19.32
N VAL A 8 -30.17 65.25 -18.78
CA VAL A 8 -30.28 64.36 -17.64
C VAL A 8 -30.02 62.94 -18.16
N GLU A 9 -28.84 62.39 -17.84
CA GLU A 9 -28.54 60.99 -18.16
C GLU A 9 -29.46 60.09 -17.33
N ILE A 10 -30.37 59.38 -18.01
CA ILE A 10 -31.26 58.40 -17.40
C ILE A 10 -30.41 57.16 -17.09
N PRO A 11 -30.22 56.79 -15.81
CA PRO A 11 -29.42 55.61 -15.48
C PRO A 11 -30.13 54.36 -16.02
N GLN A 12 -29.40 53.58 -16.81
CA GLN A 12 -29.89 52.33 -17.40
C GLN A 12 -30.26 51.36 -16.27
N PRO A 13 -31.40 50.63 -16.35
CA PRO A 13 -31.81 49.74 -15.28
C PRO A 13 -30.80 48.59 -15.12
N THR A 14 -30.14 48.51 -13.96
CA THR A 14 -29.25 47.40 -13.65
C THR A 14 -30.08 46.17 -13.32
N SER A 15 -30.01 45.16 -14.19
CA SER A 15 -30.58 43.83 -13.99
C SER A 15 -29.86 43.12 -12.84
N THR A 16 -30.37 43.24 -11.62
CA THR A 16 -29.91 42.43 -10.49
C THR A 16 -30.69 41.12 -10.48
N CYS A 17 -30.02 40.02 -10.80
CA CYS A 17 -30.60 38.69 -10.69
C CYS A 17 -30.29 38.13 -9.30
N GLU A 18 -31.30 37.66 -8.58
CA GLU A 18 -31.07 36.88 -7.36
C GLU A 18 -30.58 35.49 -7.74
N VAL A 19 -29.48 35.07 -7.12
CA VAL A 19 -28.89 33.75 -7.33
C VAL A 19 -29.09 32.96 -6.05
N GLU A 20 -30.00 32.00 -6.11
CA GLU A 20 -30.20 31.02 -5.05
C GLU A 20 -29.29 29.82 -5.32
N ALA A 21 -28.37 29.52 -4.40
CA ALA A 21 -27.55 28.33 -4.46
C ALA A 21 -28.06 27.31 -3.45
N GLN A 22 -28.78 26.30 -3.94
CA GLN A 22 -29.26 25.19 -3.12
C GLN A 22 -28.09 24.25 -2.82
N THR A 23 -27.80 24.04 -1.53
CA THR A 23 -26.81 23.04 -1.10
C THR A 23 -27.51 21.68 -1.04
N ASP A 24 -26.96 20.68 -1.71
CA ASP A 24 -27.50 19.33 -1.66
C ASP A 24 -27.51 18.80 -0.22
N LEU A 25 -28.68 18.42 0.27
CA LEU A 25 -28.88 17.97 1.66
C LEU A 25 -28.14 16.65 1.95
N HIS A 26 -28.00 15.81 0.92
CA HIS A 26 -27.35 14.50 0.96
C HIS A 26 -26.50 14.31 -0.28
N PRO A 27 -25.27 14.85 -0.33
CA PRO A 27 -24.36 14.54 -1.41
C PRO A 27 -24.16 13.03 -1.47
N ASN A 28 -24.51 12.41 -2.60
CA ASN A 28 -24.23 11.00 -2.80
C ASN A 28 -22.73 10.79 -2.63
N PRO A 29 -22.30 9.90 -1.72
CA PRO A 29 -20.88 9.70 -1.49
C PRO A 29 -20.26 9.20 -2.78
N THR A 30 -19.33 9.98 -3.31
CA THR A 30 -18.77 9.80 -4.66
C THR A 30 -17.90 8.55 -4.76
N TYR A 31 -17.43 8.02 -3.62
CA TYR A 31 -16.61 6.81 -3.57
C TYR A 31 -16.71 6.13 -2.20
N ILE A 32 -17.60 5.14 -2.08
CA ILE A 32 -17.56 4.17 -0.97
C ILE A 32 -16.79 2.96 -1.49
N ASP A 33 -15.66 2.65 -0.84
CA ASP A 33 -14.93 1.41 -1.10
C ASP A 33 -15.59 0.26 -0.31
N PRO A 34 -16.27 -0.70 -0.98
CA PRO A 34 -16.90 -1.83 -0.30
C PRO A 34 -15.88 -2.81 0.30
N SER A 35 -14.59 -2.72 -0.10
CA SER A 35 -13.50 -3.54 0.42
C SER A 35 -12.75 -2.88 1.57
N TYR A 36 -13.11 -1.65 1.94
CA TYR A 36 -12.47 -0.93 3.04
C TYR A 36 -12.77 -1.59 4.38
N MET A 37 -11.70 -1.94 5.10
CA MET A 37 -11.78 -2.39 6.49
C MET A 37 -11.09 -1.36 7.40
N TRP A 38 -11.77 -0.97 8.48
CA TRP A 38 -11.24 -0.01 9.46
C TRP A 38 -10.10 -0.60 10.32
N ASN A 39 -10.03 -1.92 10.44
CA ASN A 39 -9.05 -2.63 11.27
C ASN A 39 -7.83 -3.10 10.47
N ILE A 40 -6.65 -2.61 10.85
CA ILE A 40 -5.38 -2.95 10.21
C ILE A 40 -4.99 -4.43 10.34
N TRP A 41 -5.46 -5.12 11.38
CA TRP A 41 -5.15 -6.54 11.58
C TRP A 41 -5.95 -7.46 10.65
N ASP A 42 -7.13 -7.03 10.20
CA ASP A 42 -7.88 -7.73 9.15
C ASP A 42 -7.16 -7.60 7.80
N TRP A 43 -6.66 -6.40 7.48
CA TRP A 43 -5.81 -6.17 6.28
C TRP A 43 -4.57 -7.06 6.25
N LYS A 44 -3.85 -7.16 7.37
CA LYS A 44 -2.66 -8.02 7.47
C LYS A 44 -2.98 -9.50 7.24
N ARG A 45 -4.10 -9.99 7.78
CA ARG A 45 -4.55 -11.38 7.60
C ARG A 45 -4.93 -11.66 6.14
N GLN A 46 -5.66 -10.74 5.51
CA GLN A 46 -6.01 -10.82 4.08
C GLN A 46 -4.75 -10.82 3.20
N ALA A 47 -3.79 -9.93 3.46
CA ALA A 47 -2.53 -9.88 2.71
C ALA A 47 -1.72 -11.19 2.83
N ILE A 48 -1.64 -11.78 4.02
CA ILE A 48 -0.99 -13.08 4.24
C ILE A 48 -1.73 -14.19 3.49
N LEU A 49 -3.06 -14.20 3.52
CA LEU A 49 -3.88 -15.15 2.77
C LEU A 49 -3.62 -15.05 1.26
N TYR A 50 -3.63 -13.84 0.70
CA TYR A 50 -3.34 -13.62 -0.72
C TYR A 50 -1.90 -13.98 -1.10
N ALA A 51 -0.93 -13.71 -0.24
CA ALA A 51 0.45 -14.13 -0.44
C ALA A 51 0.59 -15.67 -0.43
N ASN A 52 -0.17 -16.36 0.42
CA ASN A 52 -0.20 -17.81 0.42
C ASN A 52 -0.89 -18.35 -0.84
N LEU A 53 -2.04 -17.78 -1.24
CA LEU A 53 -2.74 -18.14 -2.47
C LEU A 53 -1.88 -17.91 -3.72
N SER A 54 -1.15 -16.79 -3.80
CA SER A 54 -0.26 -16.52 -4.94
C SER A 54 0.95 -17.45 -4.98
N ARG A 55 1.39 -17.98 -3.83
CA ARG A 55 2.41 -19.02 -3.73
C ARG A 55 1.88 -20.43 -3.95
N CYS A 56 0.58 -20.65 -3.78
CA CYS A 56 -0.09 -21.91 -4.08
C CYS A 56 -0.22 -22.09 -5.59
N ILE A 57 0.86 -22.54 -6.22
CA ILE A 57 0.88 -23.06 -7.60
C ILE A 57 0.24 -24.46 -7.59
N THR A 58 -1.03 -24.61 -7.21
CA THR A 58 -1.71 -25.90 -7.44
C THR A 58 -1.89 -26.09 -8.94
N CYS A 59 -0.86 -26.65 -9.58
CA CYS A 59 -0.80 -27.19 -10.93
C CYS A 59 -1.59 -28.50 -11.10
N SER A 60 -2.45 -28.88 -10.15
CA SER A 60 -3.11 -30.19 -10.18
C SER A 60 -4.62 -30.04 -10.09
N THR A 61 -5.25 -29.87 -11.25
CA THR A 61 -6.64 -30.29 -11.43
C THR A 61 -6.60 -31.80 -11.64
N GLN A 62 -6.72 -32.59 -10.56
CA GLN A 62 -7.09 -34.00 -10.70
C GLN A 62 -8.57 -34.05 -11.12
N THR A 63 -8.83 -33.85 -12.41
CA THR A 63 -10.06 -34.34 -12.99
C THR A 63 -10.03 -35.86 -12.87
N THR A 64 -10.97 -36.43 -12.12
CA THR A 64 -11.21 -37.87 -12.11
C THR A 64 -11.43 -38.30 -13.57
N LYS A 65 -10.41 -38.96 -14.15
CA LYS A 65 -10.36 -39.43 -15.54
C LYS A 65 -11.39 -40.55 -15.79
N SER A 66 -12.69 -40.26 -15.72
CA SER A 66 -13.72 -41.19 -16.20
C SER A 66 -13.86 -41.16 -17.73
N ARG A 67 -13.37 -40.11 -18.41
CA ARG A 67 -13.42 -39.96 -19.87
C ARG A 67 -12.31 -40.68 -20.63
N ALA A 68 -11.26 -41.16 -19.97
CA ALA A 68 -10.08 -41.75 -20.65
C ALA A 68 -10.18 -43.27 -20.87
N ARG A 69 -11.40 -43.84 -20.89
CA ARG A 69 -11.63 -45.25 -21.22
C ARG A 69 -11.96 -45.50 -22.70
N GLU A 70 -12.20 -44.46 -23.48
CA GLU A 70 -12.26 -44.57 -24.95
C GLU A 70 -10.84 -44.37 -25.51
N ALA A 71 -10.31 -45.41 -26.14
CA ALA A 71 -8.94 -45.48 -26.64
C ALA A 71 -8.68 -44.42 -27.73
N THR A 72 -8.11 -43.28 -27.34
CA THR A 72 -7.56 -42.29 -28.28
C THR A 72 -6.05 -42.44 -28.30
N VAL A 73 -5.51 -43.07 -29.34
CA VAL A 73 -4.06 -43.16 -29.56
C VAL A 73 -3.52 -41.75 -29.75
N THR A 74 -2.82 -41.24 -28.73
CA THR A 74 -2.25 -39.88 -28.75
C THR A 74 -0.73 -39.99 -28.80
N GLN A 75 -0.10 -39.23 -29.71
CA GLN A 75 1.34 -39.17 -29.88
C GLN A 75 2.00 -38.60 -28.62
N THR A 76 2.86 -39.39 -27.96
CA THR A 76 3.58 -38.95 -26.75
C THR A 76 4.83 -38.17 -27.14
N TYR A 77 4.99 -36.97 -26.57
CA TYR A 77 6.27 -36.27 -26.54
C TYR A 77 6.75 -36.26 -25.08
N ASP A 78 7.91 -36.86 -24.80
CA ASP A 78 8.43 -36.90 -23.44
C ASP A 78 8.71 -35.48 -22.95
N THR A 79 8.16 -35.15 -21.78
CA THR A 79 8.35 -33.83 -21.17
C THR A 79 9.81 -33.70 -20.72
N LYS A 80 10.54 -32.77 -21.33
CA LYS A 80 11.93 -32.49 -20.95
C LYS A 80 12.00 -32.04 -19.49
N HIS A 81 12.89 -32.64 -18.71
CA HIS A 81 13.15 -32.20 -17.35
C HIS A 81 13.75 -30.79 -17.36
N ALA A 82 13.01 -29.83 -16.81
CA ALA A 82 13.47 -28.46 -16.59
C ALA A 82 13.62 -28.24 -15.08
N SER A 83 14.83 -27.92 -14.63
CA SER A 83 15.09 -27.46 -13.27
C SER A 83 15.02 -25.94 -13.22
N GLN A 84 14.42 -25.40 -12.16
CA GLN A 84 14.43 -23.96 -11.90
C GLN A 84 15.09 -23.70 -10.56
N GLN A 85 15.99 -22.73 -10.50
CA GLN A 85 16.71 -22.33 -9.29
C GLN A 85 16.18 -20.98 -8.81
N THR A 86 15.82 -20.90 -7.54
CA THR A 86 15.43 -19.64 -6.90
C THR A 86 16.64 -18.92 -6.32
N LYS A 87 16.61 -17.58 -6.39
CA LYS A 87 17.63 -16.72 -5.77
C LYS A 87 17.63 -16.95 -4.26
N ARG A 88 18.79 -17.29 -3.69
CA ARG A 88 19.01 -17.34 -2.23
C ARG A 88 19.68 -16.05 -1.81
N GLU A 89 19.06 -15.34 -0.89
CA GLU A 89 19.65 -14.14 -0.29
C GLU A 89 20.40 -14.51 0.98
N ASN A 90 21.57 -13.92 1.16
CA ASN A 90 22.43 -14.08 2.34
C ASN A 90 22.84 -12.68 2.82
N TYR A 91 22.88 -12.48 4.13
CA TYR A 91 23.26 -11.22 4.75
C TYR A 91 24.40 -11.45 5.74
N SER A 92 25.31 -10.49 5.81
CA SER A 92 26.39 -10.47 6.81
C SER A 92 26.15 -9.27 7.71
N ASN A 93 26.03 -9.52 9.02
CA ASN A 93 25.91 -8.45 10.01
C ASN A 93 27.31 -8.06 10.48
N VAL A 94 27.60 -6.76 10.50
CA VAL A 94 28.84 -6.22 11.07
C VAL A 94 28.73 -6.21 12.60
N PRO A 95 29.79 -6.58 13.35
CA PRO A 95 29.77 -6.46 14.80
C PRO A 95 29.56 -5.01 15.22
N THR A 96 28.61 -4.78 16.12
CA THR A 96 28.39 -3.47 16.72
C THR A 96 29.41 -3.22 17.81
N VAL A 97 30.18 -2.13 17.68
CA VAL A 97 31.12 -1.72 18.73
C VAL A 97 30.33 -1.10 19.87
N SER A 98 30.29 -1.76 21.03
CA SER A 98 29.67 -1.23 22.24
C SER A 98 30.75 -0.86 23.26
N SER A 99 30.69 0.36 23.80
CA SER A 99 31.63 0.82 24.83
C SER A 99 30.87 1.03 26.14
N PHE A 100 31.36 0.42 27.21
CA PHE A 100 30.79 0.52 28.54
C PHE A 100 31.70 1.38 29.43
N ILE A 101 31.15 2.49 29.95
CA ILE A 101 31.86 3.42 30.82
C ILE A 101 31.38 3.19 32.25
N TYR A 102 32.30 2.89 33.16
CA TYR A 102 31.98 2.70 34.57
C TYR A 102 32.90 3.54 35.48
N GLY A 103 32.44 3.75 36.72
CA GLY A 103 33.13 4.63 37.68
C GLY A 103 32.68 6.09 37.63
N LEU A 104 31.53 6.40 37.01
CA LEU A 104 31.03 7.78 36.93
C LEU A 104 30.64 8.36 38.30
N ARG A 105 30.36 7.53 39.31
CA ARG A 105 29.93 7.97 40.66
C ARG A 105 30.40 6.97 41.73
N GLY A 106 30.61 7.45 42.95
CA GLY A 106 30.72 6.62 44.16
C GLY A 106 32.05 5.89 44.37
N ARG A 107 33.12 6.25 43.65
CA ARG A 107 34.47 5.70 43.85
C ARG A 107 35.35 6.70 44.60
N LEU A 108 36.29 6.17 45.39
CA LEU A 108 37.32 6.97 46.06
C LEU A 108 38.35 7.49 45.06
N ASP A 109 38.60 6.69 44.02
CA ASP A 109 39.49 7.00 42.92
C ASP A 109 38.65 7.69 41.84
N ASP A 110 38.94 8.97 41.54
CA ASP A 110 38.20 9.83 40.59
C ASP A 110 38.48 9.47 39.11
N LEU A 111 38.76 8.19 38.86
CA LEU A 111 39.14 7.65 37.57
C LEU A 111 37.93 7.02 36.88
N GLN A 112 37.78 7.35 35.60
CA GLN A 112 36.78 6.77 34.72
C GLN A 112 37.45 5.71 33.85
N HIS A 113 36.78 4.56 33.70
CA HIS A 113 37.28 3.46 32.88
C HIS A 113 36.32 3.16 31.74
N VAL A 114 36.86 3.05 30.53
CA VAL A 114 36.12 2.70 29.32
C VAL A 114 36.50 1.28 28.92
N ILE A 115 35.53 0.38 28.88
CA ILE A 115 35.69 -1.00 28.42
C ILE A 115 35.05 -1.11 27.04
N THR A 116 35.83 -1.56 26.05
CA THR A 116 35.29 -1.93 24.75
C THR A 116 34.72 -3.34 24.83
N LEU A 117 33.41 -3.45 24.69
CA LEU A 117 32.69 -4.71 24.59
C LEU A 117 32.58 -5.07 23.11
N THR A 118 33.67 -5.60 22.55
CA THR A 118 33.61 -6.35 21.30
C THR A 118 33.20 -7.78 21.62
N ARG A 119 32.22 -8.32 20.89
CA ARG A 119 31.82 -9.73 20.99
C ARG A 119 32.54 -10.57 19.94
#